data_AF-A0A9X7BTP0-F1
#
_entry.id   AF-A0A9X7BTP0-F1
#
_cell.length_a   1.000
_cell.length_b   1.000
_cell.length_c   1.000
_cell.angle_alpha   90.00
_cell.angle_beta   90.00
_cell.angle_gamma   90.00
#
_symmetry.space_group_name_H-M   'P 1'
#
loop_
_entity.id
_entity.type
_entity.pdbx_description
1 polymer ?
#
loop_
_entity_poly.entity_id
_entity_poly.type
_entity_poly.pdbx_seq_one_letter_code
_entity_poly.pdbx_strand_id
1 'polypeptide(L)'
;MTTNLTQKAMNVQSKKELQQLLSPHTIEMQHSIVKSAINNLNSEIECDIRSNDTSIALYKMSQVVVLEDSLHIIERVLLKQRVLV
;
A
#
# COMPACT_ATOMS: atom_id res chain seq x y z
N MET A 1 3.69 -12.09 -11.30
CA MET A 1 4.77 -11.18 -10.86
C MET A 1 4.27 -10.09 -9.92
N THR A 2 3.10 -9.48 -10.17
CA THR A 2 2.43 -8.52 -9.28
C THR A 2 2.25 -9.00 -7.83
N THR A 3 1.89 -10.27 -7.63
CA THR A 3 1.62 -10.86 -6.31
C THR A 3 2.81 -10.75 -5.34
N ASN A 4 4.05 -10.86 -5.83
CA ASN A 4 5.24 -10.74 -4.99
C ASN A 4 5.49 -9.28 -4.56
N LEU A 5 5.21 -8.32 -5.44
CA LEU A 5 5.37 -6.89 -5.16
C LEU A 5 4.31 -6.40 -4.19
N THR A 6 3.06 -6.86 -4.32
CA THR A 6 1.99 -6.57 -3.36
C THR A 6 2.36 -7.09 -1.97
N GLN A 7 2.86 -8.33 -1.87
CA GLN A 7 3.30 -8.88 -0.59
C GLN A 7 4.45 -8.06 0.03
N LYS A 8 5.41 -7.63 -0.77
CA LYS A 8 6.49 -6.75 -0.29
C LYS A 8 5.96 -5.40 0.17
N ALA A 9 5.01 -4.81 -0.58
CA ALA A 9 4.38 -3.54 -0.22
C ALA A 9 3.61 -3.64 1.11
N MET A 10 2.98 -4.77 1.41
CA MET A 10 2.30 -4.99 2.70
C MET A 10 3.27 -5.00 3.90
N ASN A 11 4.54 -5.34 3.68
CA ASN A 11 5.53 -5.52 4.74
C ASN A 11 6.46 -4.32 4.94
N VAL A 12 6.25 -3.22 4.20
CA VAL A 12 7.09 -2.03 4.35
C VAL A 12 6.90 -1.41 5.73
N GLN A 13 7.99 -0.88 6.28
CA GLN A 13 8.00 -0.20 7.58
C GLN A 13 8.20 1.31 7.45
N SER A 14 8.52 1.79 6.24
CA SER A 14 8.73 3.22 6.00
C SER A 14 8.35 3.64 4.60
N LYS A 15 8.04 4.93 4.46
CA LYS A 15 7.81 5.57 3.16
C LYS A 15 9.02 5.44 2.22
N LYS A 16 10.25 5.48 2.77
CA LYS A 16 11.48 5.35 1.97
C LYS A 16 11.61 3.97 1.35
N GLU A 17 11.33 2.94 2.12
CA GLU A 17 11.35 1.55 1.65
C GLU A 17 10.30 1.33 0.55
N LEU A 18 9.07 1.82 0.78
CA LEU A 18 8.01 1.76 -0.21
C LEU A 18 8.39 2.51 -1.51
N GLN A 19 9.00 3.69 -1.40
CA GLN A 19 9.47 4.44 -2.57
C GLN A 19 10.52 3.67 -3.36
N GLN A 20 11.47 3.02 -2.68
CA GLN A 20 12.49 2.18 -3.33
C GLN A 20 11.84 1.00 -4.07
N LEU A 21 10.88 0.32 -3.43
CA LEU A 21 10.14 -0.79 -4.02
C LEU A 21 9.35 -0.37 -5.28
N LEU A 22 8.72 0.79 -5.24
CA LEU A 22 7.80 1.26 -6.28
C LEU A 22 8.51 1.99 -7.43
N SER A 23 9.64 2.65 -7.18
CA SER A 23 10.35 3.50 -8.15
C SER A 23 10.62 2.89 -9.54
N PRO A 24 10.86 1.57 -9.69
CA PRO A 24 11.09 0.99 -11.02
C PRO A 24 9.83 0.82 -11.89
N HIS A 25 8.64 1.10 -11.35
CA HIS A 25 7.35 0.78 -11.98
C HIS A 25 6.61 2.05 -12.44
N THR A 26 5.72 1.93 -13.42
CA THR A 26 4.88 3.04 -13.87
C THR A 26 3.92 3.51 -12.78
N ILE A 27 3.46 4.76 -12.83
CA ILE A 27 2.57 5.33 -11.81
C ILE A 27 1.26 4.53 -11.69
N GLU A 28 0.71 4.04 -12.80
CA GLU A 28 -0.49 3.19 -12.81
C GLU A 28 -0.25 1.86 -12.09
N MET A 29 0.93 1.27 -12.31
CA MET A 29 1.33 0.03 -11.65
C MET A 29 1.57 0.26 -10.16
N GLN A 30 2.22 1.36 -9.79
CA GLN A 30 2.40 1.76 -8.39
C GLN A 30 1.04 1.90 -7.69
N HIS A 31 0.08 2.59 -8.31
CA HIS A 31 -1.28 2.73 -7.81
C HIS A 31 -1.94 1.36 -7.59
N SER A 32 -1.88 0.46 -8.57
CA SER A 32 -2.45 -0.88 -8.49
C SER A 32 -1.83 -1.72 -7.36
N ILE A 33 -0.50 -1.67 -7.21
CA ILE A 33 0.24 -2.39 -6.16
C ILE A 33 -0.18 -1.89 -4.77
N VAL A 34 -0.14 -0.56 -4.55
CA VAL A 34 -0.44 0.04 -3.25
C VAL A 34 -1.89 -0.20 -2.86
N LYS A 35 -2.84 -0.01 -3.79
CA LYS A 35 -4.26 -0.27 -3.55
C LYS A 35 -4.54 -1.74 -3.21
N SER A 36 -3.88 -2.67 -3.89
CA SER A 36 -3.99 -4.09 -3.58
C SER A 36 -3.40 -4.44 -2.21
N ALA A 37 -2.27 -3.83 -1.84
CA ALA A 37 -1.63 -4.05 -0.55
C ALA A 37 -2.51 -3.56 0.61
N ILE A 38 -3.15 -2.38 0.46
CA ILE A 38 -4.12 -1.85 1.44
C ILE A 38 -5.29 -2.81 1.63
N ASN A 39 -5.91 -3.26 0.53
CA ASN A 39 -7.05 -4.18 0.60
C ASN A 39 -6.70 -5.51 1.29
N ASN A 40 -5.52 -6.05 1.00
CA ASN A 40 -5.05 -7.28 1.62
C ASN A 40 -4.78 -7.07 3.11
N LEU A 41 -4.09 -5.99 3.50
CA LEU A 41 -3.84 -5.68 4.90
C LEU A 41 -5.14 -5.46 5.68
N ASN A 42 -6.12 -4.75 5.10
CA ASN A 42 -7.43 -4.58 5.74
C ASN A 42 -8.14 -5.91 5.96
N SER A 43 -8.07 -6.82 4.97
CA SER A 43 -8.63 -8.18 5.12
C SER A 43 -7.95 -8.96 6.24
N GLU A 44 -6.62 -8.84 6.36
CA GLU A 44 -5.86 -9.47 7.45
C GLU A 44 -6.16 -8.85 8.81
N ILE A 45 -6.27 -7.52 8.89
CA ILE A 45 -6.63 -6.79 10.11
C ILE A 45 -8.00 -7.24 10.62
N GLU A 46 -8.99 -7.40 9.74
CA GLU A 46 -10.29 -7.92 10.12
C GLU A 46 -10.21 -9.35 10.69
N CYS A 47 -9.36 -10.21 10.11
CA CYS A 47 -9.12 -11.56 10.63
C CYS A 47 -8.45 -11.53 12.01
N ASP A 48 -7.45 -10.68 12.19
CA ASP A 48 -6.71 -10.53 13.46
C ASP A 48 -7.64 -10.00 14.57
N ILE A 49 -8.49 -9.01 14.26
CA ILE A 49 -9.49 -8.49 15.20
C ILE A 49 -10.47 -9.59 15.63
N ARG A 50 -10.98 -10.38 14.68
CA ARG A 50 -11.90 -11.50 14.97
C ARG A 50 -11.23 -12.60 15.79
N SER A 51 -9.91 -12.75 15.66
CA SER A 51 -9.10 -13.72 16.39
C SER A 51 -8.61 -13.19 17.76
N ASN A 52 -8.98 -11.95 18.11
CA ASN A 52 -8.55 -11.24 19.31
C ASN A 52 -7.04 -10.92 19.37
N ASP A 53 -6.35 -10.97 18.23
CA ASP A 53 -4.93 -10.64 18.05
C ASP A 53 -4.72 -9.13 17.85
N THR A 54 -5.23 -8.35 18.79
CA THR A 54 -5.36 -6.89 18.67
C THR A 54 -4.01 -6.18 18.45
N SER A 55 -2.93 -6.67 19.06
CA SER A 55 -1.59 -6.10 18.88
C SER A 55 -1.09 -6.25 17.44
N ILE A 56 -1.40 -7.37 16.78
CA ILE A 56 -1.03 -7.63 15.39
C ILE A 56 -1.88 -6.73 14.47
N ALA A 57 -3.18 -6.63 14.75
CA ALA A 57 -4.07 -5.75 14.02
C ALA A 57 -3.61 -4.28 14.07
N LEU A 58 -3.25 -3.77 15.26
CA LEU A 58 -2.72 -2.41 15.43
C LEU A 58 -1.42 -2.18 14.66
N TYR A 59 -0.51 -3.16 14.67
CA TYR A 59 0.71 -3.09 13.87
C TYR A 59 0.40 -2.99 12.37
N LYS A 60 -0.47 -3.85 11.85
CA LYS A 60 -0.88 -3.82 10.43
C LYS A 60 -1.62 -2.55 10.06
N MET A 61 -2.44 -1.99 10.94
CA MET A 61 -3.06 -0.67 10.74
C MET A 61 -2.01 0.43 10.54
N SER A 62 -0.91 0.39 11.28
CA SER A 62 0.19 1.36 11.08
C SER A 62 0.84 1.23 9.69
N GLN A 63 0.91 0.02 9.14
CA GLN A 63 1.40 -0.22 7.79
C GLN A 63 0.43 0.33 6.73
N VAL A 64 -0.89 0.17 6.96
CA VAL A 64 -1.93 0.75 6.08
C VAL A 64 -1.79 2.26 5.98
N VAL A 65 -1.55 2.96 7.10
CA VAL A 65 -1.37 4.43 7.09
C VAL A 65 -0.23 4.87 6.15
N VAL A 66 0.91 4.17 6.17
CA VAL A 66 2.04 4.46 5.27
C VAL A 66 1.67 4.28 3.79
N LEU A 67 0.85 3.26 3.51
CA LEU A 67 0.39 2.96 2.16
C LEU A 67 -0.64 3.98 1.67
N GLU A 68 -1.58 4.41 2.53
CA GLU A 68 -2.58 5.43 2.18
C GLU A 68 -1.95 6.78 1.85
N ASP A 69 -0.98 7.22 2.67
CA ASP A 69 -0.20 8.43 2.40
C ASP A 69 0.46 8.39 1.01
N SER A 70 0.96 7.21 0.63
CA SER A 70 1.63 7.00 -0.65
C SER A 70 0.64 6.90 -1.80
N LEU A 71 -0.51 6.26 -1.59
CA LEU A 71 -1.60 6.18 -2.56
C LEU A 71 -2.08 7.58 -2.94
N HIS A 72 -2.30 8.46 -1.96
CA HIS A 72 -2.70 9.84 -2.22
C HIS A 72 -1.70 10.63 -3.06
N ILE A 73 -0.39 10.41 -2.86
CA ILE A 73 0.65 11.03 -3.69
C ILE A 73 0.57 10.52 -5.13
N ILE A 74 0.43 9.20 -5.30
CA ILE A 74 0.32 8.56 -6.61
C ILE A 74 -0.93 9.06 -7.36
N GLU A 75 -2.08 9.11 -6.70
CA GLU A 75 -3.34 9.63 -7.26
C GLU A 75 -3.19 11.07 -7.73
N ARG A 76 -2.52 11.93 -6.95
CA ARG A 76 -2.24 13.32 -7.37
C ARG A 76 -1.35 13.38 -8.60
N VAL A 77 -0.38 12.49 -8.74
CA VAL A 77 0.47 12.42 -9.93
C VAL A 77 -0.35 11.95 -11.15
N LEU A 78 -1.17 10.92 -11.00
CA LEU A 78 -2.07 10.44 -12.06
C LEU A 78 -3.03 11.53 -12.54
N LEU A 79 -3.62 12.29 -11.61
CA LEU A 79 -4.50 13.41 -11.94
C LEU A 79 -3.75 14.46 -12.76
N LYS A 80 -2.53 14.85 -12.37
CA LYS A 80 -1.72 15.79 -13.16
C LYS A 80 -1.41 15.29 -14.56
N GLN A 81 -1.11 14.00 -14.70
CA GLN A 81 -0.85 13.39 -16.01
C GLN A 81 -2.09 13.38 -16.91
N ARG A 82 -3.29 13.22 -16.34
CA ARG A 82 -4.56 13.16 -17.10
C ARG A 82 -5.25 14.51 -17.32
N VAL A 83 -4.93 15.53 -16.51
CA VAL A 83 -5.46 16.90 -16.66
C VAL A 83 -4.65 17.73 -17.67
N LEU A 84 -3.44 17.26 -18.03
CA LEU A 84 -2.59 17.88 -19.06
C LEU A 84 -2.74 17.21 -20.46
N VAL A 85 -3.77 16.39 -20.67
CA VAL A 85 -4.11 15.79 -21.97
C VAL A 85 -5.24 16.56 -22.63
#